data_AF-A0A9Q3JQ78-F1
#
_entry.id   AF-A0A9Q3JQ78-F1
#
_cell.length_a   1.000
_cell.length_b   1.000
_cell.length_c   1.000
_cell.angle_alpha   90.00
_cell.angle_beta   90.00
_cell.angle_gamma   90.00
#
_symmetry.space_group_name_H-M   'P 1'
#
loop_
_entity.id
_entity.type
_entity.pdbx_description
1 polymer ?
#
loop_
_entity_poly.entity_id
_entity_poly.type
_entity_poly.pdbx_seq_one_letter_code
_entity_poly.pdbx_strand_id
1 'polypeptide(L)'
;MKEGGNVSLYIADFRSLVSRIGDWDQRAYIHHYRRGLASSGLDQLASNPSIIAYLQDLMDINLGFEARYHERQKEKKNFKKRRLKPQSQVLLILKILQAQVIRRRISGFRKGTSPIIPS
;
A
#
# COMPACT_ATOMS: atom_id res chain seq x y z
N MET A 1 -20.87 -8.28 3.42
CA MET A 1 -19.61 -7.88 2.76
C MET A 1 -18.57 -8.98 2.96
N LYS A 2 -17.72 -9.29 1.98
CA LYS A 2 -16.60 -10.22 2.17
C LYS A 2 -15.44 -9.53 2.89
N GLU A 3 -14.56 -10.29 3.53
CA GLU A 3 -13.32 -9.77 4.11
C GLU A 3 -12.48 -9.05 3.04
N GLY A 4 -12.05 -7.82 3.33
CA GLY A 4 -11.35 -6.95 2.38
C GLY A 4 -12.22 -6.36 1.26
N GLY A 5 -13.55 -6.47 1.35
CA GLY A 5 -14.47 -5.79 0.45
C GLY A 5 -14.41 -4.26 0.61
N ASN A 6 -14.78 -3.55 -0.46
CA ASN A 6 -14.80 -2.08 -0.47
C ASN A 6 -16.00 -1.56 0.32
N VAL A 7 -15.73 -0.87 1.43
CA VAL A 7 -16.75 -0.33 2.35
C VAL A 7 -17.54 0.79 1.68
N SER A 8 -16.90 1.62 0.85
CA SER A 8 -17.59 2.69 0.12
C SER A 8 -18.66 2.14 -0.83
N LEU A 9 -18.37 1.03 -1.51
CA LEU A 9 -19.33 0.35 -2.38
C LEU A 9 -20.48 -0.24 -1.56
N TYR A 10 -20.17 -0.92 -0.45
CA TYR A 10 -21.19 -1.46 0.43
C TYR A 10 -22.13 -0.37 0.99
N ILE A 11 -21.60 0.80 1.34
CA ILE A 11 -22.41 1.94 1.80
C ILE A 11 -23.32 2.44 0.68
N ALA A 12 -22.82 2.56 -0.55
CA ALA A 12 -23.62 2.99 -1.70
C ALA A 12 -24.79 2.03 -1.97
N ASP A 13 -24.50 0.73 -1.98
CA ASP A 13 -25.52 -0.33 -2.15
C ASP A 13 -26.54 -0.29 -1.02
N PHE A 14 -26.08 -0.13 0.22
CA PHE A 14 -26.97 -0.07 1.38
C PHE A 14 -27.86 1.18 1.35
N ARG A 15 -27.35 2.35 0.96
CA ARG A 15 -28.15 3.57 0.81
C ARG A 15 -29.21 3.41 -0.29
N SER A 16 -28.86 2.78 -1.40
CA SER A 16 -29.80 2.42 -2.48
C SER A 16 -30.88 1.46 -1.99
N LEU A 17 -30.54 0.52 -1.10
CA LEU A 17 -31.52 -0.36 -0.48
C LEU A 17 -32.45 0.38 0.50
N VAL A 18 -31.89 1.25 1.35
CA VAL A 18 -32.63 2.06 2.33
C VAL A 18 -33.69 2.93 1.64
N SER A 19 -33.33 3.58 0.52
CA SER A 19 -34.27 4.42 -0.24
C SER A 19 -35.43 3.64 -0.87
N ARG A 20 -35.25 2.33 -1.09
CA ARG A 20 -36.27 1.46 -1.69
C ARG A 20 -37.17 0.77 -0.67
N ILE A 21 -36.67 0.51 0.54
CA ILE A 21 -37.44 -0.17 1.59
C ILE A 21 -38.41 0.80 2.29
N GLY A 22 -37.96 2.02 2.60
CA GLY A 22 -38.76 3.04 3.29
C GLY A 22 -39.10 2.72 4.76
N ASP A 23 -39.20 3.77 5.58
CA ASP A 23 -39.81 3.82 6.93
C ASP A 23 -39.34 2.83 8.01
N TRP A 24 -38.09 2.37 7.99
CA TRP A 24 -37.56 1.66 9.17
C TRP A 24 -36.99 2.63 10.20
N ASP A 25 -37.06 2.23 11.46
CA ASP A 25 -36.39 2.94 12.53
C ASP A 25 -34.86 2.93 12.34
N GLN A 26 -34.19 3.99 12.80
CA GLN A 26 -32.73 4.11 12.73
C GLN A 26 -32.03 2.91 13.37
N ARG A 27 -32.57 2.38 14.46
CA ARG A 27 -32.00 1.20 15.14
C ARG A 27 -32.06 -0.04 14.26
N ALA A 28 -33.14 -0.21 13.49
CA ALA A 28 -33.28 -1.31 12.56
C ALA A 28 -32.24 -1.19 11.44
N TYR A 29 -32.08 -0.01 10.84
CA TYR A 29 -31.05 0.20 9.81
C TYR A 29 -29.63 -0.05 10.34
N ILE A 30 -29.31 0.46 11.53
CA ILE A 30 -28.00 0.24 12.18
C ILE A 30 -27.76 -1.26 12.40
N HIS A 31 -28.76 -1.98 12.91
CA HIS A 31 -28.67 -3.41 13.15
C HIS A 31 -28.40 -4.19 11.86
N HIS A 32 -29.16 -3.91 10.80
CA HIS A 32 -29.00 -4.59 9.50
C HIS A 32 -27.68 -4.22 8.81
N TYR A 33 -27.26 -2.97 8.91
CA TYR A 33 -25.98 -2.53 8.39
C TYR A 33 -24.82 -3.27 9.08
N ARG A 34 -24.81 -3.33 10.43
CA ARG A 34 -23.79 -4.07 11.19
C ARG A 34 -23.72 -5.55 10.78
N ARG A 35 -24.88 -6.19 10.60
CA ARG A 35 -24.95 -7.61 10.19
C ARG A 35 -24.36 -7.86 8.81
N GLY A 36 -24.33 -6.85 7.94
CA GLY A 36 -23.72 -6.95 6.62
C GLY A 36 -22.23 -6.63 6.57
N LEU A 37 -21.61 -6.20 7.68
CA LEU A 37 -20.18 -5.92 7.75
C LEU A 37 -19.33 -7.19 7.77
N ALA A 38 -18.07 -7.03 7.36
CA ALA A 38 -17.05 -8.05 7.55
C ALA A 38 -16.68 -8.16 9.04
N SER A 39 -16.17 -9.32 9.47
CA SER A 39 -15.76 -9.55 10.86
C SER A 39 -14.73 -8.52 11.29
N SER A 40 -13.77 -8.22 10.43
CA SER A 40 -12.75 -7.20 10.69
C SER A 40 -13.30 -5.79 10.92
N GLY A 41 -14.48 -5.47 10.35
CA GLY A 41 -15.18 -4.22 10.60
C GLY A 41 -15.93 -4.24 11.95
N LEU A 42 -16.56 -5.37 12.28
CA LEU A 42 -17.22 -5.58 13.55
C LEU A 42 -16.24 -5.51 14.74
N ASP A 43 -15.06 -6.11 14.61
CA ASP A 43 -14.03 -6.09 15.64
C ASP A 43 -13.51 -4.66 15.89
N GLN A 44 -13.39 -3.85 14.83
CA GLN A 44 -12.99 -2.45 14.94
C GLN A 44 -14.05 -1.57 15.60
N LEU A 45 -15.33 -1.84 15.30
CA LEU A 45 -16.45 -1.23 15.99
C LEU A 45 -16.47 -1.61 17.47
N ALA A 46 -16.28 -2.90 17.80
CA ALA A 46 -16.26 -3.38 19.17
C ALA A 46 -15.11 -2.76 19.98
N SER A 47 -13.97 -2.54 19.33
CA SER A 47 -12.81 -1.88 19.92
C SER A 47 -13.01 -0.37 20.17
N ASN A 48 -14.04 0.25 19.56
CA ASN A 48 -14.39 1.65 19.77
C ASN A 48 -15.88 1.77 20.08
N PRO A 49 -16.30 1.50 21.34
CA PRO A 49 -17.70 1.54 21.75
C PRO A 49 -18.18 2.99 21.89
N SER A 50 -18.25 3.71 20.78
CA SER A 50 -19.01 4.96 20.69
C SER A 50 -20.50 4.63 20.63
N ILE A 51 -21.32 5.42 21.32
CA ILE A 51 -22.79 5.36 21.16
C ILE A 51 -23.10 5.87 19.75
N ILE A 52 -23.46 4.96 18.85
CA ILE A 52 -23.84 5.30 17.49
C ILE A 52 -25.36 5.40 17.43
N ALA A 53 -25.87 6.63 17.43
CA ALA A 53 -27.31 6.92 17.41
C ALA A 53 -27.88 6.94 15.98
N TYR A 54 -27.06 7.31 14.99
CA TYR A 54 -27.49 7.46 13.60
C TYR A 54 -26.74 6.51 12.68
N LEU A 55 -27.46 6.01 11.66
CA LEU A 55 -26.86 5.18 10.62
C LEU A 55 -25.71 5.90 9.90
N GLN A 56 -25.82 7.22 9.72
CA GLN A 56 -24.81 8.02 9.04
C GLN A 56 -23.47 8.00 9.78
N ASP A 57 -23.49 8.20 11.11
CA ASP A 57 -22.29 8.14 11.95
C ASP A 57 -21.59 6.79 11.82
N LEU A 58 -22.37 5.70 11.78
CA LEU A 58 -21.84 4.35 11.60
C LEU A 58 -21.12 4.19 10.26
N MET A 59 -21.71 4.73 9.19
CA MET A 59 -21.10 4.69 7.85
C MET A 59 -19.79 5.50 7.80
N ASP A 60 -19.77 6.68 8.42
CA ASP A 60 -18.61 7.57 8.43
C ASP A 60 -17.45 6.99 9.26
N ILE A 61 -17.76 6.39 10.41
CA ILE A 61 -16.77 5.65 11.22
C ILE A 61 -16.13 4.53 10.40
N ASN A 62 -16.95 3.77 9.66
CA ASN A 62 -16.50 2.68 8.82
C ASN A 62 -15.60 3.13 7.66
N LEU A 63 -15.96 4.23 6.99
CA LEU A 63 -15.10 4.85 5.97
C LEU A 63 -13.76 5.29 6.56
N GLY A 64 -13.78 5.87 7.76
CA GLY A 64 -12.57 6.24 8.48
C GLY A 64 -11.66 5.04 8.76
N PHE A 65 -12.22 3.90 9.14
CA PHE A 65 -11.46 2.66 9.34
C PHE A 65 -10.82 2.14 8.05
N GLU A 66 -11.57 2.12 6.95
CA GLU A 66 -11.06 1.71 5.64
C GLU A 66 -9.92 2.63 5.16
N ALA A 67 -10.10 3.95 5.27
CA ALA A 67 -9.07 4.93 4.91
C ALA A 67 -7.77 4.72 5.72
N ARG A 68 -7.88 4.61 7.04
CA ARG A 68 -6.73 4.34 7.92
C ARG A 68 -6.07 2.99 7.63
N TYR A 69 -6.86 1.97 7.26
CA TYR A 69 -6.31 0.68 6.83
C TYR A 69 -5.49 0.84 5.56
N HIS A 70 -6.02 1.49 4.53
CA HIS A 70 -5.30 1.71 3.28
C HIS A 70 -4.04 2.55 3.44
N GLU A 71 -4.07 3.58 4.27
CA GLU A 71 -2.91 4.40 4.59
C GLU A 71 -1.78 3.55 5.22
N ARG A 72 -2.10 2.77 6.26
CA ARG A 72 -1.13 1.84 6.88
C ARG A 72 -0.58 0.81 5.89
N GLN A 73 -1.38 0.34 4.93
CA GLN A 73 -0.90 -0.56 3.88
C GLN A 73 0.04 0.13 2.89
N LYS A 74 -0.22 1.40 2.55
CA LYS A 74 0.68 2.21 1.72
C LYS A 74 2.02 2.43 2.43
N GLU A 75 2.01 2.75 3.71
CA GLU A 75 3.22 2.91 4.52
C GLU A 75 4.05 1.63 4.57
N LYS A 76 3.42 0.47 4.82
CA LYS A 76 4.09 -0.83 4.82
C LYS A 76 4.76 -1.13 3.47
N LYS A 77 4.09 -0.83 2.35
CA LYS A 77 4.66 -0.97 1.01
C LYS A 77 5.87 -0.05 0.81
N ASN A 78 5.78 1.20 1.26
CA ASN A 78 6.87 2.17 1.15
C ASN A 78 8.07 1.78 2.03
N PHE A 79 7.84 1.22 3.22
CA PHE A 79 8.90 0.71 4.09
C PHE A 79 9.61 -0.50 3.47
N LYS A 80 8.87 -1.45 2.88
CA LYS A 80 9.45 -2.58 2.13
C LYS A 80 10.27 -2.12 0.92
N LYS A 81 9.79 -1.13 0.16
CA LYS A 81 10.56 -0.51 -0.94
C LYS A 81 11.86 0.14 -0.46
N ARG A 82 11.83 0.80 0.71
CA ARG A 82 13.03 1.43 1.30
C ARG A 82 14.05 0.40 1.81
N ARG A 83 13.62 -0.74 2.37
CA ARG A 83 14.53 -1.83 2.81
C ARG A 83 15.14 -2.65 1.68
N LEU A 84 14.64 -2.57 0.45
CA LEU A 84 15.20 -3.29 -0.72
C LEU A 84 16.45 -2.62 -1.34
N LYS A 85 17.07 -1.62 -0.70
CA LYS A 85 18.25 -0.91 -1.25
C LYS A 85 19.59 -0.94 -0.50
N PRO A 86 19.92 -1.89 0.41
CA PRO A 86 21.33 -2.06 0.80
C PRO A 86 22.13 -2.77 -0.31
N GLN A 87 21.53 -3.70 -1.06
CA GLN A 87 22.24 -4.42 -2.13
C GLN A 87 22.53 -3.56 -3.37
N SER A 88 21.68 -2.60 -3.73
CA SER A 88 21.92 -1.75 -4.92
C SER A 88 23.12 -0.82 -4.77
N GLN A 89 23.43 -0.33 -3.57
CA GLN A 89 24.58 0.58 -3.38
C GLN A 89 25.91 -0.18 -3.45
N VAL A 90 26.02 -1.33 -2.79
CA VAL A 90 27.23 -2.18 -2.88
C VAL A 90 27.43 -2.68 -4.31
N LEU A 91 26.35 -3.10 -4.99
CA LEU A 91 26.41 -3.54 -6.39
C LEU A 91 26.80 -2.39 -7.33
N LEU A 92 26.35 -1.15 -7.05
CA LEU A 92 26.74 0.03 -7.82
C LEU A 92 28.23 0.36 -7.62
N ILE A 93 28.71 0.32 -6.38
CA ILE A 93 30.14 0.53 -6.05
C ILE A 93 31.00 -0.54 -6.73
N LEU A 94 30.58 -1.81 -6.68
CA LEU A 94 31.28 -2.91 -7.33
C LEU A 94 31.35 -2.73 -8.86
N LYS A 95 30.25 -2.30 -9.49
CA LYS A 95 30.22 -1.98 -10.93
C LYS A 95 31.14 -0.81 -11.29
N ILE A 96 31.17 0.24 -10.47
CA ILE A 96 32.05 1.40 -10.67
C ILE A 96 33.52 0.97 -10.56
N LEU A 97 33.88 0.16 -9.55
CA LEU A 97 35.22 -0.35 -9.37
C LEU A 97 35.66 -1.27 -10.53
N GLN A 98 34.79 -2.19 -10.97
CA GLN A 98 35.07 -3.06 -12.13
C GLN A 98 35.31 -2.22 -13.39
N ALA A 99 34.50 -1.19 -13.65
CA ALA A 99 34.68 -0.31 -14.80
C ALA A 99 36.00 0.50 -14.74
N GLN A 100 36.43 0.92 -13.54
CA GLN A 100 37.70 1.62 -13.34
C GLN A 100 38.91 0.70 -13.56
N VAL A 101 38.86 -0.54 -13.09
CA VAL A 101 39.92 -1.54 -13.32
C VAL A 101 40.07 -1.86 -14.80
N ILE A 102 38.96 -2.04 -15.52
CA ILE A 102 38.96 -2.28 -16.97
C ILE A 102 39.57 -1.09 -17.73
N ARG A 103 39.18 0.16 -17.40
CA ARG A 103 39.76 1.36 -18.03
C ARG A 103 41.27 1.48 -17.83
N ARG A 104 41.78 1.20 -16.63
CA ARG A 104 43.22 1.26 -16.33
C ARG A 104 44.01 0.19 -17.09
N ARG A 105 43.44 -1.00 -17.30
CA ARG A 105 44.08 -2.08 -18.03
C ARG A 105 44.21 -1.78 -19.53
N ILE A 106 43.26 -1.05 -20.11
CA ILE A 106 43.29 -0.64 -21.53
C ILE A 106 44.25 0.56 -21.73
N SER A 107 44.32 1.50 -20.78
CA SER A 107 45.23 2.66 -20.89
C SER A 107 46.72 2.30 -20.65
N GLY A 108 47.01 1.18 -20.00
CA GLY A 108 48.37 0.67 -19.81
C GLY A 108 48.98 -0.04 -21.03
N PHE A 109 48.18 -0.38 -22.04
CA PHE A 109 48.63 -1.18 -23.19
C PHE A 109 49.08 -0.35 -24.41
N ARG A 110 49.07 0.99 -24.32
CA ARG A 110 49.63 1.88 -25.35
C ARG A 110 50.80 2.70 -24.79
N LYS A 111 51.91 2.04 -24.50
CA LYS A 111 53.22 2.68 -24.44
C LYS A 111 54.23 1.85 -25.23
N GLY A 112 54.38 2.22 -26.50
CA GLY A 112 55.64 2.22 -27.24
C GLY A 112 56.36 0.89 -27.43
N THR A 113 55.91 0.08 -28.38
CA THR A 113 56.83 -0.73 -29.19
C THR A 113 57.10 0.03 -30.48
N SER A 114 58.23 0.72 -30.53
CA SER A 114 58.77 1.30 -31.77
C SER A 114 59.18 0.16 -32.72
N PRO A 115 58.83 0.19 -34.02
CA PRO A 115 59.35 -0.78 -34.97
C PRO A 115 60.79 -0.43 -35.32
N ILE A 116 61.69 -1.39 -35.12
CA ILE A 116 63.07 -1.35 -35.61
C ILE A 116 62.99 -1.56 -37.13
N ILE A 117 63.38 -0.54 -37.90
CA ILE A 117 63.56 -0.63 -39.35
C ILE A 117 65.05 -0.91 -39.60
N PRO A 118 65.43 -2.00 -40.29
CA PRO A 118 66.82 -2.29 -40.59
C PRO A 118 67.23 -1.59 -41.90
N SER A 119 68.36 -0.88 -41.84
CA SER A 119 69.24 -0.59 -42.97
C SER A 119 70.59 -0.13 -42.45
#